data_AF-M5V402-F1
#
_entry.id   AF-M5V402-F1
#
_cell.length_a   1.000
_cell.length_b   1.000
_cell.length_c   1.000
_cell.angle_alpha   90.00
_cell.angle_beta   90.00
_cell.angle_gamma   90.00
#
_symmetry.space_group_name_H-M   'P 1'
#
loop_
_entity.id
_entity.type
_entity.pdbx_description
1 polymer ?
#
loop_
_entity_poly.entity_id
_entity_poly.type
_entity_poly.pdbx_seq_one_letter_code
_entity_poly.pdbx_strand_id
1 'polypeptide(L)'
;MLSGGKSVAEKLFYDALEIIQKKTGNDPYTTFREALENAKPQVEVKSRRVGGVTYQVPIEVRPERRLALGIRWLIRYSRDRNEKGMAAKLAAEFIEAQKGTGSAIKKKEDIRKMAEANKAFSHYRW
;
A
#
# COMPACT_ATOMS: atom_id res chain seq x y z
N MET A 1 10.41 3.95 9.25
CA MET A 1 11.37 4.71 10.08
C MET A 1 10.98 6.19 10.06
N LEU A 2 11.02 6.87 11.20
CA LEU A 2 10.85 8.32 11.33
C LEU A 2 12.09 8.88 12.04
N SER A 3 12.63 10.00 11.56
CA SER A 3 13.78 10.68 12.16
C SER A 3 15.00 9.79 12.46
N GLY A 4 15.31 8.84 11.56
CA GLY A 4 16.48 7.95 11.71
C GLY A 4 16.34 6.83 12.76
N GLY A 5 15.20 6.70 13.43
CA GLY A 5 14.98 5.67 14.46
C GLY A 5 14.79 4.26 13.90
N LYS A 6 15.88 3.59 13.49
CA LYS A 6 15.84 2.22 12.94
C LYS A 6 15.41 1.20 14.00
N SER A 7 16.05 1.19 15.17
CA SER A 7 15.78 0.22 16.25
C SER A 7 14.32 0.25 16.70
N VAL A 8 13.72 1.43 16.84
CA VAL A 8 12.30 1.58 17.20
C VAL A 8 11.38 1.03 16.11
N ALA A 9 11.68 1.31 14.84
CA ALA A 9 10.88 0.82 13.72
C ALA A 9 10.96 -0.70 13.57
N GLU A 10 12.13 -1.27 13.80
CA GLU A 10 12.38 -2.70 13.78
C GLU A 10 11.61 -3.41 14.90
N LYS A 11 11.70 -2.89 16.13
CA LYS A 11 10.92 -3.39 17.27
C LYS A 11 9.41 -3.39 16.98
N LEU A 12 8.87 -2.26 16.50
CA LEU A 12 7.46 -2.15 16.15
C LEU A 12 7.01 -3.15 15.07
N PHE A 13 7.88 -3.49 14.12
CA PHE A 13 7.58 -4.45 13.09
C PHE A 13 7.51 -5.88 13.66
N TYR A 14 8.48 -6.29 14.46
CA TYR A 14 8.46 -7.59 15.12
C TYR A 14 7.30 -7.73 16.11
N ASP A 15 7.01 -6.68 16.89
CA ASP A 15 5.84 -6.63 17.77
C ASP A 15 4.54 -6.81 16.96
N ALA A 16 4.44 -6.21 15.77
CA ALA A 16 3.27 -6.39 14.90
C ALA A 16 3.14 -7.83 14.39
N LEU A 17 4.24 -8.48 14.00
CA LEU A 17 4.23 -9.89 13.60
C LEU A 17 3.79 -10.81 14.74
N GLU A 18 4.22 -10.54 15.97
CA GLU A 18 3.80 -11.30 17.14
C GLU A 18 2.29 -11.14 17.42
N ILE A 19 1.76 -9.93 17.24
CA ILE A 19 0.31 -9.67 17.34
C ILE A 19 -0.46 -10.43 16.28
N ILE A 20 0.05 -10.50 15.04
CA ILE A 20 -0.56 -11.28 13.96
C ILE A 20 -0.64 -12.75 14.36
N GLN A 21 0.50 -13.34 14.75
CA GLN A 21 0.56 -14.75 15.17
C GLN A 21 -0.44 -15.06 16.29
N LYS A 22 -0.54 -14.18 17.30
CA LYS A 22 -1.49 -14.33 18.41
C LYS A 22 -2.96 -14.22 17.99
N LYS A 23 -3.27 -13.38 17.00
CA LYS A 23 -4.65 -13.14 16.54
C LYS A 23 -5.14 -14.14 15.50
N THR A 24 -4.28 -14.53 14.56
CA THR A 24 -4.67 -15.36 13.42
C THR A 24 -4.26 -16.82 13.56
N GLY A 25 -3.27 -17.14 14.40
CA GLY A 25 -2.66 -18.48 14.47
C GLY A 25 -1.80 -18.85 13.26
N ASN A 26 -1.94 -18.13 12.14
CA ASN A 26 -1.14 -18.29 10.93
C ASN A 26 0.27 -17.72 11.06
N ASP A 27 1.17 -18.18 10.18
CA ASP A 27 2.51 -17.62 10.03
C ASP A 27 2.44 -16.11 9.69
N PRO A 28 3.01 -15.24 10.54
CA PRO A 28 2.93 -13.80 10.36
C PRO A 28 3.76 -13.32 9.17
N TYR A 29 4.82 -14.05 8.79
CA TYR A 29 5.61 -13.71 7.60
C TYR A 29 4.79 -13.91 6.32
N THR A 30 4.11 -15.06 6.20
CA THR A 30 3.20 -15.33 5.08
C THR A 30 2.08 -14.29 5.01
N THR A 31 1.48 -13.95 6.14
CA THR A 31 0.44 -12.91 6.24
C THR A 31 0.95 -11.55 5.74
N PHE A 32 2.13 -11.12 6.19
CA PHE A 32 2.75 -9.89 5.74
C PHE A 32 3.07 -9.91 4.23
N ARG A 33 3.62 -11.02 3.72
CA ARG A 33 3.96 -11.18 2.31
C ARG A 33 2.73 -11.06 1.42
N GLU A 34 1.65 -11.74 1.77
CA GLU A 34 0.38 -11.69 1.04
C GLU A 34 -0.27 -10.30 1.10
N ALA A 35 -0.28 -9.68 2.28
CA ALA A 35 -0.72 -8.30 2.46
C ALA A 35 0.06 -7.34 1.55
N LEU A 36 1.38 -7.52 1.45
CA LEU A 36 2.22 -6.72 0.58
C LEU A 36 1.92 -6.97 -0.90
N GLU A 37 1.77 -8.22 -1.35
CA GLU A 37 1.37 -8.52 -2.73
C GLU A 37 0.03 -7.87 -3.08
N ASN A 38 -0.95 -7.97 -2.19
CA ASN A 38 -2.27 -7.38 -2.39
C ASN A 38 -2.20 -5.85 -2.46
N ALA A 39 -1.32 -5.20 -1.69
CA ALA A 39 -1.16 -3.75 -1.68
C ALA A 39 -0.39 -3.20 -2.90
N LYS A 40 0.38 -4.03 -3.64
CA LYS A 40 1.14 -3.57 -4.81
C LYS A 40 0.20 -3.11 -5.93
N PRO A 41 0.30 -1.84 -6.40
CA PRO A 41 -0.43 -1.38 -7.57
C PRO A 41 0.28 -1.84 -8.86
N GLN A 42 -0.48 -2.24 -9.87
CA GLN A 42 0.07 -2.53 -11.21
C GLN A 42 0.11 -1.28 -12.10
N VAL A 43 -0.84 -0.37 -11.88
CA VAL A 43 -0.98 0.89 -12.62
C VAL A 43 -0.97 2.06 -11.65
N GLU A 44 -0.41 3.19 -12.08
CA GLU A 44 -0.56 4.48 -11.43
C GLU A 44 -1.08 5.49 -12.45
N VAL A 45 -1.57 6.61 -11.95
CA VAL A 45 -2.07 7.70 -12.79
C VAL A 45 -1.15 8.89 -12.59
N LYS A 46 -0.61 9.44 -13.67
CA LYS A 46 0.20 10.67 -13.65
C LYS A 46 -0.53 11.81 -14.35
N SER A 47 -0.46 12.99 -13.77
CA SER A 47 -1.00 14.19 -14.39
C SER A 47 -0.07 14.66 -15.52
N ARG A 48 -0.63 14.86 -16.71
CA ARG A 48 0.07 15.38 -17.90
C ARG A 48 -0.71 16.55 -18.47
N ARG A 49 -0.01 17.60 -18.89
CA ARG A 49 -0.63 18.78 -19.50
C ARG A 49 -0.49 18.70 -21.02
N VAL A 50 -1.61 18.72 -21.73
CA VAL A 50 -1.68 18.64 -23.20
C VAL A 50 -2.68 19.67 -23.68
N GLY A 51 -2.29 20.53 -24.64
CA GLY A 51 -3.20 21.52 -25.21
C GLY A 51 -3.82 22.48 -24.19
N GLY A 52 -3.12 22.78 -23.09
CA GLY A 52 -3.60 23.67 -22.03
C GLY A 52 -4.40 22.99 -20.90
N VAL A 53 -4.92 21.77 -21.11
CA VAL A 53 -5.70 20.99 -20.13
C VAL A 53 -4.83 19.93 -19.45
N THR A 54 -5.13 19.60 -18.19
CA THR A 54 -4.43 18.54 -17.44
C THR A 54 -5.22 17.23 -17.48
N TYR A 55 -4.64 16.20 -18.09
CA TYR A 55 -5.19 14.86 -18.15
C TYR A 55 -4.53 13.94 -17.12
N GLN A 56 -5.29 12.94 -16.68
CA GLN A 56 -4.83 11.87 -15.82
C GLN A 56 -4.44 10.68 -16.69
N VAL A 57 -3.14 10.43 -16.87
CA VAL A 57 -2.63 9.41 -17.80
C VAL A 57 -2.26 8.15 -17.04
N PRO A 58 -2.87 6.99 -17.35
CA PRO A 58 -2.54 5.72 -16.70
C PRO A 58 -1.21 5.17 -17.22
N ILE A 59 -0.30 4.83 -16.31
CA ILE A 59 1.05 4.31 -16.59
C ILE A 59 1.27 3.02 -15.81
N GLU A 60 1.92 2.04 -16.43
CA GLU A 60 2.32 0.81 -15.75
C GLU A 60 3.47 1.08 -14.76
N VAL A 61 3.34 0.53 -13.56
CA VAL A 61 4.31 0.74 -12.49
C VAL A 61 5.42 -0.29 -12.58
N ARG A 62 6.66 0.17 -12.68
CA ARG A 62 7.86 -0.68 -12.67
C ARG A 62 7.93 -1.55 -11.40
N PRO A 63 8.43 -2.80 -11.46
CA PRO A 63 8.44 -3.75 -10.33
C PRO A 63 8.97 -3.19 -9.00
N GLU A 64 10.13 -2.53 -9.01
CA GLU A 64 10.74 -1.92 -7.82
C GLU A 64 9.84 -0.86 -7.19
N ARG A 65 9.20 -0.05 -8.03
CA ARG A 65 8.27 1.00 -7.61
C ARG A 65 6.97 0.42 -7.05
N ARG A 66 6.48 -0.71 -7.58
CA ARG A 66 5.30 -1.40 -7.03
C ARG A 66 5.52 -1.81 -5.58
N LEU A 67 6.69 -2.41 -5.31
CA LEU A 67 7.08 -2.81 -3.96
C LEU A 67 7.19 -1.59 -3.03
N ALA A 68 7.89 -0.53 -3.48
CA ALA A 68 8.02 0.69 -2.68
C ALA A 68 6.68 1.37 -2.38
N LEU A 69 5.75 1.40 -3.35
CA LEU A 69 4.40 1.95 -3.16
C LEU A 69 3.57 1.10 -2.20
N GLY A 70 3.59 -0.24 -2.34
CA GLY A 70 2.89 -1.15 -1.44
C GLY A 70 3.31 -0.97 0.02
N ILE A 71 4.63 -1.00 0.29
CA ILE A 71 5.17 -0.75 1.64
C ILE A 71 4.77 0.63 2.15
N ARG A 72 4.88 1.66 1.32
CA ARG A 72 4.55 3.04 1.71
C ARG A 72 3.07 3.19 2.05
N TRP A 73 2.18 2.57 1.28
CA TRP A 73 0.74 2.63 1.53
C TRP A 73 0.36 1.91 2.80
N LEU A 74 0.86 0.69 3.00
CA LEU A 74 0.62 -0.05 4.25
C LEU A 74 1.05 0.78 5.46
N ILE A 75 2.28 1.30 5.49
CA ILE A 75 2.76 2.13 6.61
C ILE A 75 1.92 3.40 6.79
N ARG A 76 1.61 4.10 5.69
CA ARG A 76 0.84 5.36 5.75
C ARG A 76 -0.55 5.11 6.32
N TYR A 77 -1.28 4.16 5.75
CA TYR A 77 -2.65 3.89 6.15
C TYR A 77 -2.74 3.22 7.53
N SER A 78 -1.74 2.43 7.93
CA SER A 78 -1.63 1.98 9.32
C SER A 78 -1.55 3.15 10.30
N ARG A 79 -0.86 4.26 9.99
CA ARG A 79 -0.77 5.40 10.92
C ARG A 79 -2.11 6.05 11.19
N ASP A 80 -2.95 6.10 10.17
CA ASP A 80 -4.27 6.76 10.17
C ASP A 80 -5.34 5.93 10.89
N ARG A 81 -5.03 4.69 11.30
CA ARG A 81 -6.00 3.85 12.02
C ARG A 81 -6.19 4.27 13.49
N ASN A 82 -7.23 3.75 14.12
CA ASN A 82 -7.65 4.14 15.48
C ASN A 82 -7.09 3.24 16.60
N GLU A 83 -6.45 2.10 16.30
CA GLU A 83 -5.93 1.21 17.34
C GLU A 83 -4.84 1.88 18.19
N LYS A 84 -4.73 1.47 19.45
CA LYS A 84 -3.69 2.00 20.35
C LYS A 84 -2.34 1.34 20.04
N GLY A 85 -1.36 2.16 19.68
CA GLY A 85 0.01 1.73 19.42
C GLY A 85 0.25 1.31 17.96
N MET A 86 1.41 1.72 17.42
CA MET A 86 1.72 1.53 15.99
C MET A 86 1.83 0.05 15.59
N ALA A 87 2.32 -0.82 16.49
CA ALA A 87 2.40 -2.26 16.23
C ALA A 87 1.00 -2.88 16.02
N ALA A 88 0.03 -2.51 16.86
CA ALA A 88 -1.35 -2.99 16.71
C ALA A 88 -2.01 -2.46 15.43
N LYS A 89 -1.76 -1.20 15.08
CA LYS A 89 -2.25 -0.62 13.82
C LYS A 89 -1.64 -1.30 12.58
N LEU A 90 -0.33 -1.61 12.61
CA LEU A 90 0.34 -2.35 11.52
C LEU A 90 -0.22 -3.76 11.38
N ALA A 91 -0.34 -4.48 12.50
CA ALA A 91 -0.89 -5.83 12.52
C ALA A 91 -2.31 -5.86 11.94
N ALA A 92 -3.18 -4.92 12.35
CA ALA A 92 -4.53 -4.81 11.85
C ALA A 92 -4.58 -4.54 10.33
N GLU A 93 -3.77 -3.59 9.84
CA GLU A 93 -3.71 -3.29 8.40
C GLU A 93 -3.17 -4.48 7.59
N PHE A 94 -2.17 -5.22 8.08
CA PHE A 94 -1.66 -6.41 7.39
C PHE A 94 -2.71 -7.52 7.31
N ILE A 95 -3.44 -7.78 8.40
CA ILE A 95 -4.51 -8.80 8.42
C ILE A 95 -5.65 -8.41 7.46
N GLU A 96 -6.05 -7.14 7.42
CA GLU A 96 -7.08 -6.67 6.48
C GLU A 96 -6.58 -6.71 5.03
N ALA A 97 -5.35 -6.23 4.77
CA ALA A 97 -4.76 -6.23 3.44
C ALA A 97 -4.55 -7.64 2.88
N GLN A 98 -4.22 -8.63 3.73
CA GLN A 98 -4.19 -10.04 3.34
C GLN A 98 -5.54 -10.51 2.82
N LYS A 99 -6.64 -10.08 3.43
CA LYS A 99 -8.02 -10.41 3.04
C LYS A 99 -8.53 -9.56 1.86
N GLY A 100 -7.70 -8.70 1.29
CA GLY A 100 -8.08 -7.79 0.20
C GLY A 100 -8.96 -6.62 0.67
N THR A 101 -8.94 -6.30 1.96
CA THR A 101 -9.67 -5.16 2.54
C THR A 101 -8.70 -4.16 3.19
N GLY A 102 -9.23 -3.12 3.82
CA GLY A 102 -8.41 -2.09 4.46
C GLY A 102 -8.12 -0.89 3.55
N SER A 103 -7.53 0.13 4.15
CA SER A 103 -7.36 1.45 3.51
C SER A 103 -6.27 1.43 2.43
N ALA A 104 -5.21 0.64 2.62
CA ALA A 104 -4.17 0.46 1.60
C ALA A 104 -4.73 -0.22 0.32
N ILE A 105 -5.58 -1.23 0.48
CA ILE A 105 -6.20 -1.92 -0.67
C ILE A 105 -7.22 -1.01 -1.35
N LYS A 106 -8.03 -0.28 -0.58
CA LYS A 106 -8.95 0.72 -1.15
C LYS A 106 -8.22 1.73 -2.02
N LYS A 107 -7.04 2.22 -1.59
CA LYS A 107 -6.23 3.14 -2.40
C LYS A 107 -5.77 2.53 -3.72
N LYS A 108 -5.32 1.27 -3.71
CA LYS A 108 -4.95 0.53 -4.93
C LYS A 108 -6.15 0.44 -5.88
N GLU A 109 -7.31 0.08 -5.35
CA GLU A 109 -8.54 -0.08 -6.12
C GLU A 109 -9.04 1.24 -6.71
N ASP A 110 -8.97 2.33 -5.96
CA ASP A 110 -9.32 3.67 -6.45
C ASP A 110 -8.41 4.09 -7.60
N ILE A 111 -7.10 3.83 -7.50
CA ILE A 111 -6.15 4.10 -8.58
C ILE A 111 -6.43 3.21 -9.80
N ARG A 112 -6.77 1.93 -9.59
CA ARG A 112 -7.13 1.01 -10.67
C ARG A 112 -8.35 1.50 -11.44
N LYS A 113 -9.43 1.87 -10.73
CA LYS A 113 -10.65 2.44 -11.32
C LYS A 113 -10.38 3.74 -12.06
N MET A 114 -9.57 4.63 -11.48
CA MET A 114 -9.19 5.89 -12.13
C MET A 114 -8.37 5.65 -13.41
N ALA A 115 -7.46 4.68 -13.38
CA ALA A 115 -6.67 4.30 -14.54
C ALA A 115 -7.54 3.69 -15.66
N GLU A 116 -8.54 2.88 -15.29
CA GLU A 116 -9.49 2.28 -16.23
C GLU A 116 -10.39 3.35 -16.89
N ALA A 117 -10.94 4.27 -16.09
CA ALA A 117 -11.74 5.39 -16.60
C ALA A 117 -10.97 6.30 -17.56
N ASN A 118 -9.65 6.41 -17.39
CA ASN A 118 -8.78 7.25 -18.22
C ASN A 118 -7.97 6.44 -19.24
N LYS A 119 -8.33 5.17 -19.51
CA LYS A 119 -7.61 4.29 -20.44
C LYS A 119 -7.48 4.87 -21.85
N ALA A 120 -8.43 5.72 -22.27
CA ALA A 120 -8.38 6.43 -23.54
C ALA A 120 -7.14 7.34 -23.67
N PHE A 121 -6.67 7.97 -22.59
CA PHE A 121 -5.53 8.91 -22.59
C PHE A 121 -4.17 8.21 -22.53
N SER A 122 -4.15 6.89 -22.65
CA SER A 122 -2.96 6.08 -22.50
C SER A 122 -1.92 6.22 -23.62
N HIS A 123 -2.27 6.93 -24.69
CA HIS A 123 -1.35 7.36 -25.76
C HIS A 123 -0.48 8.56 -25.35
N TYR A 124 -0.84 9.30 -24.29
CA TYR A 124 -0.01 10.37 -23.72
C TYR A 124 1.05 9.86 -22.73
N ARG A 125 1.40 8.57 -22.81
CA ARG A 125 2.46 7.91 -22.03
C ARG A 125 3.84 8.13 -22.65
N TRP A 126 4.24 9.37 -22.83
CA TRP A 126 5.61 9.73 -23.18
C TRP A 126 6.17 10.71 -22.14
#